data_AF-A0A067C1M8-F1
#
_entry.id   AF-A0A067C1M8-F1
#
_cell.length_a   1.000
_cell.length_b   1.000
_cell.length_c   1.000
_cell.angle_alpha   90.00
_cell.angle_beta   90.00
_cell.angle_gamma   90.00
#
_symmetry.space_group_name_H-M   'P 1'
#
loop_
_entity.id
_entity.type
_entity.pdbx_description
1 polymer ?
#
loop_
_entity_poly.entity_id
_entity_poly.type
_entity_poly.pdbx_seq_one_letter_code
_entity_poly.pdbx_strand_id
1 'polypeptide(L)'
;MRPLLLLLLLFISAVDAATTTAPMVSVCQVCASTGRCLNAGPNGDAGKYCGILLDKVALTSQACCCSVAQICPTPSQGAVCDCAGVKTAPPEKASYNYTWVIIVASTVGPFVLYGLCCCGVGCIDGCNDCCAERRQRKAAKQRERAKRQRERDEQAAQERVEAAMPQAVIVSEIPAPTAMYVAQATPVYAGTLK
;
A
#
# COMPACT_ATOMS: atom_id res chain seq x y z
N MET A 1 -10.83 12.53 -11.01
CA MET A 1 -10.64 13.12 -9.66
C MET A 1 -11.95 13.35 -8.89
N ARG A 2 -13.08 13.71 -9.54
CA ARG A 2 -14.40 13.87 -8.89
C ARG A 2 -14.97 12.66 -8.10
N PRO A 3 -14.81 11.39 -8.50
CA PRO A 3 -15.44 10.28 -7.77
C PRO A 3 -14.76 9.96 -6.43
N LEU A 4 -13.48 10.30 -6.29
CA LEU A 4 -12.69 10.06 -5.06
C LEU A 4 -13.11 11.00 -3.92
N LEU A 5 -13.55 12.21 -4.26
CA LEU A 5 -13.95 13.24 -3.31
C LEU A 5 -15.34 12.95 -2.72
N LEU A 6 -16.25 12.37 -3.52
CA LEU A 6 -17.56 11.90 -3.07
C LEU A 6 -17.44 10.69 -2.12
N LEU A 7 -16.49 9.77 -2.40
CA LEU A 7 -16.26 8.61 -1.53
C LEU A 7 -15.70 9.04 -0.17
N LEU A 8 -14.78 10.02 -0.15
CA LEU A 8 -14.19 10.54 1.08
C LEU A 8 -15.22 11.24 1.98
N LEU A 9 -16.15 12.01 1.37
CA LEU A 9 -17.23 12.70 2.09
C LEU A 9 -18.22 11.72 2.76
N LEU A 10 -18.43 10.53 2.17
CA LEU A 10 -19.34 9.50 2.68
C LEU A 10 -18.77 8.75 3.89
N PHE A 11 -17.44 8.68 4.04
CA PHE A 11 -16.80 8.05 5.19
C PHE A 11 -16.75 8.95 6.43
N ILE A 12 -16.78 10.27 6.26
CA ILE A 12 -16.68 11.23 7.39
C ILE A 12 -18.00 11.33 8.17
N SER A 13 -19.15 11.06 7.54
CA SER A 13 -20.47 11.16 8.20
C SER A 13 -20.83 10.00 9.13
N ALA A 14 -20.01 8.94 9.21
CA ALA A 14 -20.33 7.74 9.99
C ALA A 14 -19.70 7.69 11.40
N VAL A 15 -18.94 8.72 11.81
CA VAL A 15 -18.10 8.67 13.04
C VAL A 15 -18.78 9.32 14.26
N ASP A 16 -20.02 9.81 14.16
CA ASP A 16 -20.62 10.65 15.21
C ASP A 16 -21.62 9.92 16.14
N ALA A 17 -21.33 8.66 16.48
CA ALA A 17 -22.22 7.84 17.32
C ALA A 17 -21.46 7.03 18.38
N ALA A 18 -20.72 7.67 19.28
CA ALA A 18 -20.46 7.09 20.60
C ALA A 18 -19.77 8.11 21.53
N THR A 19 -20.52 8.62 22.51
CA THR A 19 -20.19 8.74 23.95
C THR A 19 -20.83 9.98 24.58
N THR A 20 -22.16 9.94 24.74
CA THR A 20 -22.87 10.88 25.61
C THR A 20 -23.03 10.23 26.98
N THR A 21 -22.05 10.42 27.87
CA THR A 21 -22.20 10.11 29.30
C THR A 21 -23.12 11.16 29.92
N ALA A 22 -24.43 10.96 29.79
CA ALA A 22 -25.43 11.81 30.41
C ALA A 22 -25.40 11.63 31.95
N PRO A 23 -25.65 12.71 32.72
CA PRO A 23 -25.54 12.69 34.18
C PRO A 23 -26.61 11.78 34.80
N MET A 24 -26.17 10.85 35.64
CA MET A 24 -26.92 9.75 36.27
C MET A 24 -27.98 10.21 37.31
N VAL A 25 -28.20 11.52 37.44
CA VAL A 25 -28.87 12.16 38.57
C VAL A 25 -30.41 12.07 38.49
N SER A 26 -31.01 11.91 37.31
CA SER A 26 -32.49 11.90 37.20
C SER A 26 -33.11 10.52 37.41
N VAL A 27 -32.48 9.45 36.94
CA VAL A 27 -33.08 8.09 36.96
C VAL A 27 -33.08 7.50 38.37
N CYS A 28 -32.07 7.82 39.18
CA CYS A 28 -32.00 7.35 40.55
C CYS A 28 -33.07 8.00 41.45
N GLN A 29 -33.38 9.28 41.24
CA GLN A 29 -34.47 9.98 41.94
C GLN A 29 -35.84 9.31 41.72
N VAL A 30 -36.07 8.80 40.50
CA VAL A 30 -37.29 8.07 40.14
C VAL A 30 -37.33 6.70 40.82
N CYS A 31 -36.19 5.98 40.86
CA CYS A 31 -36.06 4.73 41.60
C CYS A 31 -36.32 4.92 43.10
N ALA A 32 -35.81 6.00 43.71
CA ALA A 32 -36.03 6.31 45.13
C ALA A 32 -37.50 6.58 45.47
N SER A 33 -38.24 7.23 44.57
CA SER A 33 -39.66 7.60 44.80
C SER A 33 -40.65 6.52 44.42
N THR A 34 -40.38 5.74 43.37
CA THR A 34 -41.32 4.76 42.80
C THR A 34 -40.95 3.30 43.07
N GLY A 35 -39.73 3.03 43.52
CA GLY A 35 -39.17 1.68 43.62
C GLY A 35 -38.84 1.03 42.27
N ARG A 36 -39.02 1.75 41.14
CA ARG A 36 -38.74 1.23 39.80
C ARG A 36 -37.28 1.46 39.43
N CYS A 37 -36.42 0.51 39.80
CA CYS A 37 -34.98 0.65 39.64
C CYS A 37 -34.39 -0.11 38.43
N LEU A 38 -35.22 -0.50 37.47
CA LEU A 38 -34.82 -1.31 36.30
C LEU A 38 -33.71 -0.68 35.44
N ASN A 39 -33.61 0.65 35.42
CA ASN A 39 -32.59 1.37 34.64
C ASN A 39 -31.78 2.36 35.51
N ALA A 40 -31.80 2.18 36.84
CA ALA A 40 -31.19 3.12 37.78
C ALA A 40 -29.70 2.88 38.04
N GLY A 41 -29.10 1.88 37.39
CA GLY A 41 -27.67 1.63 37.44
C GLY A 41 -26.87 2.66 36.63
N PRO A 42 -25.57 2.85 36.94
CA PRO A 42 -24.71 3.83 36.27
C PRO A 42 -24.55 3.59 34.75
N ASN A 43 -24.78 2.36 34.28
CA ASN A 43 -24.72 1.98 32.87
C ASN A 43 -26.12 1.80 32.23
N GLY A 44 -27.19 2.21 32.92
CA GLY A 44 -28.57 1.97 32.47
C GLY A 44 -29.12 0.58 32.82
N ASP A 45 -28.38 -0.21 33.60
CA ASP A 45 -28.79 -1.52 34.09
C ASP A 45 -29.75 -1.43 35.29
N ALA A 46 -30.29 -2.59 35.70
CA ALA A 46 -31.02 -2.72 36.95
C ALA A 46 -30.14 -2.32 38.14
N GLY A 47 -30.66 -1.38 38.94
CA GLY A 47 -30.04 -0.84 40.12
C GLY A 47 -30.85 -1.09 41.39
N LYS A 48 -30.27 -0.69 42.52
CA LYS A 48 -30.90 -0.63 43.83
C LYS A 48 -30.63 0.72 44.47
N TYR A 49 -31.61 1.22 45.20
CA TYR A 49 -31.48 2.45 45.96
C TYR A 49 -30.72 2.19 47.27
N CYS A 50 -29.66 2.96 47.51
CA CYS A 50 -28.77 2.80 48.66
C CYS A 50 -28.94 3.90 49.73
N GLY A 51 -29.82 4.89 49.49
CA GLY A 51 -30.06 6.01 50.39
C GLY A 51 -29.68 7.35 49.79
N ILE A 52 -29.73 8.40 50.61
CA ILE A 52 -29.28 9.74 50.24
C ILE A 52 -27.83 9.89 50.71
N LEU A 53 -26.90 10.03 49.78
CA LEU A 53 -25.47 10.18 50.05
C LEU A 53 -24.94 11.45 49.36
N LEU A 54 -23.74 11.89 49.75
CA LEU A 54 -23.09 13.01 49.08
C LEU A 54 -22.58 12.58 47.70
N ASP A 55 -22.97 13.32 46.66
CA ASP A 55 -22.39 13.13 45.33
C ASP A 55 -20.93 13.59 45.29
N LYS A 56 -20.03 12.78 44.70
CA LYS A 56 -18.62 13.11 44.49
C LYS A 56 -18.45 14.40 43.69
N VAL A 57 -19.34 14.63 42.72
CA VAL A 57 -19.19 15.71 41.75
C VAL A 57 -19.88 16.97 42.22
N ALA A 58 -21.12 16.86 42.68
CA ALA A 58 -21.91 18.02 43.07
C ALA A 58 -21.75 18.44 44.55
N LEU A 59 -21.10 17.63 45.39
CA LEU A 59 -21.02 17.83 46.86
C LEU A 59 -22.40 18.08 47.53
N THR A 60 -23.49 17.66 46.87
CA THR A 60 -24.85 17.81 47.36
C THR A 60 -25.41 16.44 47.74
N SER A 61 -26.28 16.42 48.75
CA SER A 61 -26.99 15.21 49.15
C SER A 61 -27.99 14.82 48.07
N GLN A 62 -27.75 13.69 47.40
CA GLN A 62 -28.58 13.15 46.33
C GLN A 62 -28.91 11.68 46.57
N ALA A 63 -30.00 11.21 45.95
CA ALA A 63 -30.32 9.79 45.92
C ALA A 63 -29.18 9.01 45.26
N CYS A 64 -28.64 8.01 45.97
CA CYS A 64 -27.57 7.15 45.49
C CYS A 64 -28.15 5.80 45.07
N CYS A 65 -27.86 5.40 43.83
CA CYS A 65 -28.25 4.10 43.28
C CYS A 65 -27.01 3.37 42.83
N CYS A 66 -26.92 2.10 43.22
CA CYS A 66 -25.86 1.20 42.77
C CYS A 66 -26.45 0.13 41.85
N SER A 67 -25.61 -0.50 41.03
CA SER A 67 -26.06 -1.71 40.31
C SER A 67 -26.48 -2.80 41.30
N VAL A 68 -27.40 -3.69 40.93
CA VAL A 68 -27.85 -4.81 41.79
C VAL A 68 -26.67 -5.64 42.29
N ALA A 69 -25.65 -5.81 41.46
CA ALA A 69 -24.43 -6.57 41.77
C ALA A 69 -23.40 -5.81 42.63
N GLN A 70 -23.60 -4.53 42.93
CA GLN A 70 -22.69 -3.73 43.76
C GLN A 70 -23.16 -3.67 45.20
N ILE A 71 -22.29 -3.41 46.16
CA ILE A 71 -22.63 -3.26 47.58
C ILE A 71 -22.89 -1.78 47.87
N CYS A 72 -24.00 -1.50 48.57
CA CYS A 72 -24.31 -0.14 49.01
C CYS A 72 -23.30 0.29 50.09
N PRO A 73 -22.77 1.52 50.03
CA PRO A 73 -21.95 2.05 51.10
C PRO A 73 -22.77 2.17 52.40
N THR A 74 -22.12 1.93 53.54
CA THR A 74 -22.74 2.12 54.85
C THR A 74 -22.97 3.62 55.08
N PRO A 75 -24.19 4.07 55.46
CA PRO A 75 -24.46 5.48 55.67
C PRO A 75 -23.73 5.98 56.93
N SER A 76 -22.53 6.49 56.77
CA SER A 76 -21.85 7.33 57.77
C SER A 76 -22.09 8.81 57.45
N GLN A 77 -22.00 9.69 58.44
CA GLN A 77 -22.09 11.14 58.19
C GLN A 77 -20.99 11.55 57.21
N GLY A 78 -21.38 12.02 56.02
CA GLY A 78 -20.44 12.36 54.95
C GLY A 78 -20.02 11.19 54.04
N ALA A 79 -20.71 10.04 54.12
CA ALA A 79 -20.52 8.96 53.17
C ALA A 79 -20.83 9.46 51.75
N VAL A 80 -19.84 9.31 50.89
CA VAL A 80 -19.92 9.62 49.48
C VAL A 80 -20.61 8.45 48.77
N CYS A 81 -21.40 8.74 47.73
CA CYS A 81 -22.00 7.70 46.89
C CYS A 81 -20.88 6.97 46.13
N ASP A 82 -20.36 5.90 46.73
CA ASP A 82 -19.33 5.04 46.15
C ASP A 82 -19.75 3.59 46.27
N CYS A 83 -20.23 3.05 45.15
CA CYS A 83 -20.72 1.68 45.08
C CYS A 83 -19.54 0.72 44.99
N ALA A 84 -19.32 -0.07 46.05
CA ALA A 84 -18.26 -1.06 46.03
C ALA A 84 -18.67 -2.23 45.10
N GLY A 85 -17.88 -2.46 44.05
CA GLY A 85 -18.07 -3.63 43.20
C GLY A 85 -17.87 -4.91 44.02
N VAL A 86 -18.82 -5.84 43.97
CA VAL A 86 -18.50 -7.24 44.25
C VAL A 86 -17.42 -7.62 43.23
N LYS A 87 -16.33 -8.26 43.67
CA LYS A 87 -15.35 -8.91 42.79
C LYS A 87 -16.07 -9.99 41.97
N THR A 88 -16.86 -9.60 40.99
CA THR A 88 -17.29 -10.49 39.92
C THR A 88 -16.03 -10.94 39.21
N ALA A 89 -15.99 -12.22 38.88
CA ALA A 89 -14.89 -12.91 38.20
C ALA A 89 -14.17 -12.04 37.16
N PRO A 90 -12.85 -12.24 36.95
CA PRO A 90 -12.02 -11.38 36.12
C PRO A 90 -12.75 -11.01 34.83
N PRO A 91 -12.76 -9.73 34.46
CA PRO A 91 -13.61 -9.21 33.41
C PRO A 91 -13.48 -10.12 32.19
N GLU A 92 -14.64 -10.63 31.75
CA GLU A 92 -14.74 -11.40 30.52
C GLU A 92 -13.97 -10.59 29.46
N LYS A 93 -12.90 -11.19 28.94
CA LYS A 93 -11.99 -10.51 28.01
C LYS A 93 -12.86 -9.91 26.93
N ALA A 94 -12.82 -8.58 26.78
CA ALA A 94 -13.58 -7.88 25.76
C ALA A 94 -13.36 -8.60 24.42
N SER A 95 -14.36 -9.35 23.97
CA SER A 95 -14.34 -10.04 22.69
C SER A 95 -14.46 -8.93 21.65
N TYR A 96 -13.31 -8.38 21.27
CA TYR A 96 -13.25 -7.32 20.29
C TYR A 96 -13.78 -7.90 18.98
N ASN A 97 -14.94 -7.43 18.54
CA ASN A 97 -15.55 -7.87 17.30
C ASN A 97 -14.69 -7.37 16.13
N TYR A 98 -13.71 -8.17 15.71
CA TYR A 98 -12.85 -7.91 14.55
C TYR A 98 -13.59 -7.96 13.21
N THR A 99 -14.90 -8.24 13.23
CA THR A 99 -15.76 -8.31 12.04
C THR A 99 -15.65 -7.04 11.20
N TRP A 100 -15.61 -5.85 11.82
CA TRP A 100 -15.47 -4.60 11.08
C TRP A 100 -14.08 -4.45 10.43
N VAL A 101 -13.02 -4.90 11.12
CA VAL A 101 -11.65 -4.86 10.59
C VAL A 101 -11.55 -5.76 9.36
N ILE A 102 -12.16 -6.95 9.41
CA ILE A 102 -12.18 -7.90 8.30
C ILE A 102 -12.95 -7.31 7.11
N ILE A 103 -14.13 -6.71 7.35
CA ILE A 103 -14.94 -6.11 6.28
C ILE A 103 -14.17 -4.95 5.61
N VAL A 104 -13.54 -4.08 6.39
CA VAL A 104 -12.75 -2.95 5.85
C VAL A 104 -11.51 -3.46 5.11
N ALA A 105 -10.78 -4.44 5.66
CA ALA A 105 -9.61 -5.01 5.01
C ALA A 105 -9.95 -5.73 3.70
N SER A 106 -11.04 -6.48 3.66
CA SER A 106 -11.47 -7.21 2.45
C SER A 106 -12.08 -6.31 1.38
N THR A 107 -12.68 -5.18 1.74
CA THR A 107 -13.26 -4.25 0.76
C THR A 107 -12.22 -3.24 0.29
N VAL A 108 -11.54 -2.54 1.20
CA VAL A 108 -10.60 -1.46 0.87
C VAL A 108 -9.23 -2.00 0.45
N GLY A 109 -8.79 -3.11 1.05
CA GLY A 109 -7.49 -3.73 0.76
C GLY A 109 -7.28 -4.03 -0.73
N PRO A 110 -8.24 -4.67 -1.42
CA PRO A 110 -8.16 -4.88 -2.86
C PRO A 110 -8.12 -3.57 -3.63
N PHE A 111 -8.91 -2.53 -3.31
CA PHE A 111 -8.84 -1.27 -4.06
C PHE A 111 -7.53 -0.53 -3.88
N VAL A 112 -6.92 -0.58 -2.68
CA VAL A 112 -5.60 0.02 -2.43
C VAL A 112 -4.51 -0.80 -3.11
N LEU A 113 -4.56 -2.13 -3.00
CA LEU A 113 -3.61 -3.02 -3.64
C LEU A 113 -3.72 -2.94 -5.16
N TYR A 114 -4.93 -2.93 -5.72
CA TYR A 114 -5.20 -2.77 -7.14
C TYR A 114 -4.90 -1.34 -7.60
N GLY A 115 -5.09 -0.31 -6.77
CA GLY A 115 -4.74 1.08 -7.07
C GLY A 115 -3.23 1.34 -7.09
N LEU A 116 -2.48 0.81 -6.12
CA LEU A 116 -1.01 0.85 -6.09
C LEU A 116 -0.40 -0.06 -7.17
N CYS A 117 -0.98 -1.24 -7.37
CA CYS A 117 -0.64 -2.12 -8.48
C CYS A 117 -1.05 -1.49 -9.82
N CYS A 118 -2.04 -0.58 -9.87
CA CYS A 118 -2.37 0.16 -11.09
C CYS A 118 -1.36 1.26 -11.45
N CYS A 119 -0.58 1.78 -10.49
CA CYS A 119 0.55 2.66 -10.79
C CYS A 119 1.83 1.87 -11.17
N GLY A 120 1.96 0.61 -10.77
CA GLY A 120 3.10 -0.26 -11.12
C GLY A 120 2.87 -1.24 -12.28
N VAL A 121 1.61 -1.59 -12.56
CA VAL A 121 1.15 -2.67 -13.47
C VAL A 121 -0.20 -2.34 -14.15
N GLY A 122 -0.86 -1.21 -13.82
CA GLY A 122 -2.13 -0.75 -14.42
C GLY A 122 -1.99 -0.08 -15.77
N CYS A 123 -1.03 -0.55 -16.54
CA CYS A 123 -1.10 -0.47 -17.97
C CYS A 123 -1.80 -1.77 -18.41
N ILE A 124 -3.13 -1.78 -18.52
CA ILE A 124 -3.85 -2.81 -19.30
C ILE A 124 -4.59 -2.13 -20.45
N ASP A 125 -5.22 -0.98 -20.23
CA ASP A 125 -5.71 -0.14 -21.35
C ASP A 125 -4.67 0.91 -21.79
N GLY A 126 -3.93 1.53 -20.86
CA GLY A 126 -2.78 2.40 -21.19
C GLY A 126 -1.49 1.66 -21.58
N CYS A 127 -1.45 0.32 -21.42
CA CYS A 127 -0.30 -0.48 -21.86
C CYS A 127 -0.22 -0.58 -23.36
N ASN A 128 -1.35 -0.60 -24.05
CA ASN A 128 -1.31 -0.91 -25.46
C ASN A 128 -0.61 0.22 -26.22
N ASP A 129 -0.88 1.48 -25.85
CA ASP A 129 -0.17 2.63 -26.40
C ASP A 129 1.30 2.70 -25.95
N CYS A 130 1.59 2.49 -24.66
CA CYS A 130 2.97 2.58 -24.15
C CYS A 130 3.85 1.41 -24.66
N CYS A 131 3.28 0.21 -24.81
CA CYS A 131 3.92 -0.95 -25.44
C CYS A 131 4.04 -0.77 -26.95
N ALA A 132 3.05 -0.19 -27.63
CA ALA A 132 3.12 0.14 -29.05
C ALA A 132 4.28 1.12 -29.31
N GLU A 133 4.42 2.16 -28.49
CA GLU A 133 5.50 3.13 -28.64
C GLU A 133 6.88 2.51 -28.38
N ARG A 134 7.03 1.66 -27.35
CA ARG A 134 8.27 0.91 -27.13
C ARG A 134 8.58 -0.07 -28.27
N ARG A 135 7.57 -0.73 -28.85
CA ARG A 135 7.74 -1.60 -30.03
C ARG A 135 8.19 -0.79 -31.24
N GLN A 136 7.62 0.38 -31.48
CA GLN A 136 8.03 1.27 -32.57
C GLN A 136 9.49 1.74 -32.41
N ARG A 137 9.90 2.14 -31.21
CA ARG A 137 11.30 2.56 -30.94
C ARG A 137 12.30 1.41 -31.16
N LYS A 138 11.94 0.17 -30.78
CA LYS A 138 12.79 -1.01 -31.04
C LYS A 138 12.87 -1.34 -32.53
N ALA A 139 11.74 -1.31 -33.23
CA ALA A 139 11.69 -1.55 -34.67
C ALA A 139 12.49 -0.50 -35.47
N ALA A 140 12.41 0.78 -35.09
CA ALA A 140 13.21 1.84 -35.69
C ALA A 140 14.72 1.62 -35.49
N LYS A 141 15.15 1.30 -34.27
CA LYS A 141 16.56 0.98 -33.97
C LYS A 141 17.05 -0.27 -34.72
N GLN A 142 16.21 -1.28 -34.89
CA GLN A 142 16.57 -2.47 -35.67
C GLN A 142 16.74 -2.16 -37.16
N ARG A 143 15.86 -1.33 -37.75
CA ARG A 143 15.99 -0.89 -39.14
C ARG A 143 17.27 -0.10 -39.36
N GLU A 144 17.63 0.77 -38.43
CA GLU A 144 18.88 1.54 -38.50
C GLU A 144 20.12 0.63 -38.43
N ARG A 145 20.14 -0.34 -37.51
CA ARG A 145 21.23 -1.32 -37.43
C ARG A 145 21.34 -2.17 -38.69
N ALA A 146 20.22 -2.59 -39.26
CA ALA A 146 20.20 -3.36 -40.50
C ALA A 146 20.76 -2.56 -41.70
N LYS A 147 20.48 -1.26 -41.79
CA LYS A 147 21.08 -0.39 -42.83
C LYS A 147 22.59 -0.28 -42.68
N ARG A 148 23.06 0.03 -41.47
CA ARG A 148 24.51 0.11 -41.17
C ARG A 148 25.23 -1.21 -41.43
N GLN A 149 24.55 -2.34 -41.28
CA GLN A 149 25.12 -3.65 -41.56
C GLN A 149 25.25 -3.90 -43.07
N ARG A 150 24.23 -3.54 -43.87
CA ARG A 150 24.32 -3.62 -45.34
C ARG A 150 25.46 -2.77 -45.89
N GLU A 151 25.63 -1.54 -45.38
CA GLU A 151 26.74 -0.67 -45.80
C GLU A 151 28.11 -1.30 -45.50
N ARG A 152 28.26 -1.99 -44.35
CA ARG A 152 29.51 -2.70 -44.02
C ARG A 152 29.71 -3.94 -44.90
N ASP A 153 28.64 -4.66 -45.22
CA ASP A 153 28.70 -5.84 -46.07
C ASP A 153 29.05 -5.45 -47.52
N GLU A 154 28.51 -4.33 -48.02
CA GLU A 154 28.86 -3.74 -49.32
C GLU A 154 30.33 -3.30 -49.36
N GLN A 155 30.83 -2.64 -48.30
CA GLN A 155 32.25 -2.27 -48.19
C GLN A 155 33.16 -3.50 -48.14
N ALA A 156 32.81 -4.51 -47.34
CA ALA A 156 33.59 -5.74 -47.24
C ALA A 156 33.57 -6.53 -48.57
N ALA A 157 32.46 -6.50 -49.32
CA ALA A 157 32.38 -7.09 -50.65
C ALA A 157 33.29 -6.35 -51.64
N GLN A 158 33.31 -5.01 -51.60
CA GLN A 158 34.18 -4.21 -52.46
C GLN A 158 35.67 -4.45 -52.15
N GLU A 159 36.04 -4.50 -50.87
CA GLU A 159 37.41 -4.83 -50.44
C GLU A 159 37.84 -6.23 -50.93
N ARG A 160 36.93 -7.22 -50.90
CA ARG A 160 37.20 -8.55 -51.46
C ARG A 160 37.38 -8.54 -52.97
N VAL A 161 36.63 -7.72 -53.70
CA VAL A 161 36.79 -7.57 -55.16
C VAL A 161 38.11 -6.90 -55.49
N GLU A 162 38.50 -5.86 -54.74
CA GLU A 162 39.79 -5.18 -54.90
C GLU A 162 40.97 -6.10 -54.55
N ALA A 163 40.88 -6.86 -53.44
CA ALA A 163 41.89 -7.83 -53.05
C ALA A 163 41.99 -9.04 -54.01
N ALA A 164 40.89 -9.38 -54.69
CA ALA A 164 40.88 -10.41 -55.73
C ALA A 164 41.35 -9.89 -57.10
N MET A 165 41.54 -8.57 -57.27
CA MET A 165 42.05 -8.04 -58.51
C MET A 165 43.51 -8.50 -58.65
N PRO A 166 43.85 -9.22 -59.74
CA PRO A 166 45.21 -9.71 -59.92
C PRO A 166 46.14 -8.50 -59.94
N GLN A 167 47.13 -8.46 -59.03
CA GLN A 167 48.22 -7.51 -59.15
C GLN A 167 48.81 -7.73 -60.53
N ALA A 168 48.68 -6.73 -61.40
CA ALA A 168 49.38 -6.71 -62.67
C ALA A 168 50.87 -6.73 -62.33
N VAL A 169 51.44 -7.93 -62.28
CA VAL A 169 52.88 -8.14 -62.17
C VAL A 169 53.45 -7.56 -63.44
N ILE A 170 53.91 -6.32 -63.37
CA ILE A 170 54.69 -5.72 -64.45
C ILE A 170 56.01 -6.47 -64.44
N VAL A 171 56.08 -7.51 -65.26
CA VAL A 171 57.33 -8.20 -65.60
C VAL A 171 58.13 -7.20 -66.42
N SER A 172 58.90 -6.36 -65.73
CA SER A 172 59.98 -5.62 -66.36
C SER A 172 61.05 -6.64 -66.74
N GLU A 173 61.11 -7.00 -68.02
CA GLU A 173 62.23 -7.75 -68.56
C GLU A 173 63.51 -6.94 -68.36
N ILE A 174 64.30 -7.32 -67.37
CA ILE A 174 65.66 -6.83 -67.19
C ILE A 174 66.54 -7.69 -68.12
N PRO A 175 67.15 -7.13 -69.17
CA PRO A 175 68.03 -7.88 -70.03
C PRO A 175 69.39 -8.03 -69.35
N ALA A 176 69.66 -9.19 -68.77
CA ALA A 176 71.04 -9.59 -68.48
C ALA A 176 71.21 -11.11 -68.49
N PRO A 177 72.30 -11.61 -69.09
CA PRO A 177 72.61 -13.03 -69.15
C PRO A 177 73.22 -13.48 -67.81
N THR A 178 72.99 -14.73 -67.45
CA THR A 178 73.68 -15.47 -66.37
C THR A 178 73.49 -14.97 -64.94
N ALA A 179 72.44 -15.43 -64.25
CA ALA A 179 72.50 -15.88 -62.85
C ALA A 179 71.17 -16.52 -62.41
N MET A 180 71.27 -17.47 -61.48
CA MET A 180 70.22 -18.36 -60.99
C MET A 180 68.94 -17.66 -60.51
N TYR A 181 67.77 -18.16 -60.95
CA TYR A 181 66.47 -17.72 -60.46
C TYR A 181 66.07 -18.52 -59.22
N VAL A 182 65.96 -17.84 -58.07
CA VAL A 182 65.26 -18.33 -56.88
C VAL A 182 63.87 -17.71 -56.88
N ALA A 183 62.84 -18.51 -57.15
CA ALA A 183 61.45 -18.08 -57.00
C ALA A 183 61.10 -18.04 -55.50
N GLN A 184 61.28 -16.88 -54.86
CA GLN A 184 60.70 -16.63 -53.53
C GLN A 184 59.27 -16.12 -53.69
N ALA A 185 58.30 -17.01 -53.48
CA ALA A 185 56.91 -16.62 -53.27
C ALA A 185 56.74 -16.17 -51.82
N THR A 186 56.85 -14.87 -51.55
CA THR A 186 56.47 -14.29 -50.26
C THR A 186 54.98 -13.93 -50.29
N PRO A 187 54.14 -14.50 -49.42
CA PRO A 187 52.77 -14.02 -49.27
C PRO A 187 52.82 -12.63 -48.62
N VAL A 188 52.46 -11.60 -49.38
CA VAL A 188 52.30 -10.24 -48.86
C VAL A 188 51.00 -10.20 -48.06
N TYR A 189 51.08 -10.46 -46.76
CA TYR A 189 50.02 -10.07 -45.84
C TYR A 189 50.09 -8.55 -45.68
N ALA A 190 49.18 -7.83 -46.34
CA ALA A 190 48.94 -6.42 -46.09
C ALA A 190 48.37 -6.27 -44.67
N GLY A 191 49.26 -6.11 -43.69
CA GLY A 191 48.87 -5.78 -42.32
C GLY A 191 48.36 -4.35 -42.25
N THR A 192 47.06 -4.18 -42.06
CA THR A 192 46.48 -2.90 -41.64
C THR A 192 46.95 -2.59 -40.22
N LEU A 193 48.00 -1.77 -40.11
CA LEU A 193 48.37 -1.11 -38.86
C LEU A 193 47.22 -0.15 -38.48
N LYS A 194 46.64 -0.34 -37.30
CA LYS A 194 45.73 0.60 -36.64
C LYS A 194 46.44 1.26 -35.47
#